data_AF-A0A5K1E906-F1
#
_entry.id   AF-A0A5K1E906-F1
#
_cell.length_a   1.000
_cell.length_b   1.000
_cell.length_c   1.000
_cell.angle_alpha   90.00
_cell.angle_beta   90.00
_cell.angle_gamma   90.00
#
_symmetry.space_group_name_H-M   'P 1'
#
loop_
_entity.id
_entity.type
_entity.pdbx_description
1 polymer ?
#
loop_
_entity_poly.entity_id
_entity_poly.type
_entity_poly.pdbx_seq_one_letter_code
_entity_poly.pdbx_strand_id
1 'polypeptide(L)' 'VAPTPFTRLCETKAILTVNGQFPGPTLYVNKGDTLVINAYNQAPYPVTIHWYQSMTLLLIQTFQFQVYLLLV' A
#
# COMPACT_ATOMS: atom_id res chain seq x y z
N VAL A 1 3.89 15.77 4.40
CA VAL A 1 3.13 15.54 3.15
C VAL A 1 1.65 15.61 3.47
N ALA A 2 0.86 16.31 2.66
CA ALA A 2 -0.56 16.47 2.92
C ALA A 2 -1.30 15.16 2.55
N PRO A 3 -2.28 14.72 3.36
CA PRO A 3 -3.13 13.58 2.99
C PRO A 3 -3.86 13.88 1.67
N THR A 4 -3.96 12.87 0.81
CA THR A 4 -4.48 13.02 -0.55
C THR A 4 -6.02 12.98 -0.55
N PRO A 5 -6.72 13.95 -1.16
CA PRO A 5 -8.18 13.93 -1.23
C PRO A 5 -8.65 12.79 -2.14
N PHE A 6 -9.59 11.99 -1.65
CA PHE A 6 -10.19 10.89 -2.40
C PHE A 6 -11.71 10.96 -2.29
N THR A 7 -12.38 10.98 -3.44
CA THR A 7 -13.84 11.06 -3.53
C THR A 7 -14.43 9.70 -3.87
N ARG A 8 -15.34 9.20 -3.04
CA ARG A 8 -16.10 7.98 -3.31
C ARG A 8 -17.49 8.11 -2.71
N LEU A 9 -18.51 7.61 -3.41
CA LEU A 9 -19.92 7.70 -2.97
C LEU A 9 -20.34 9.15 -2.64
N CYS A 10 -19.88 10.12 -3.44
CA CYS A 10 -20.14 11.56 -3.24
C CYS A 10 -19.54 12.16 -1.96
N GLU A 11 -18.73 11.43 -1.20
CA GLU A 11 -17.98 11.95 -0.05
C GLU A 11 -16.49 12.12 -0.42
N THR A 12 -15.90 13.25 -0.04
CA THR A 12 -14.46 13.48 -0.19
C THR A 12 -13.79 13.41 1.17
N LYS A 13 -12.81 12.51 1.30
CA LYS A 13 -12.02 12.33 2.53
C LYS A 13 -10.54 12.39 2.20
N ALA A 14 -9.75 12.94 3.11
CA ALA A 14 -8.31 12.90 3.00
C ALA A 14 -7.84 11.52 3.47
N ILE A 15 -7.17 10.77 2.59
CA ILE A 15 -6.67 9.42 2.86
C ILE A 15 -5.15 9.38 2.86
N LEU A 16 -4.58 8.43 3.59
CA LEU A 16 -3.16 8.10 3.44
C LEU A 16 -2.93 7.30 2.17
N THR A 17 -1.83 7.60 1.50
CA THR A 17 -1.42 6.96 0.25
C THR A 17 0.06 6.63 0.28
N VAL A 18 0.45 5.63 -0.53
CA VAL A 18 1.85 5.28 -0.74
C VAL A 18 2.31 6.00 -1.99
N ASN A 19 3.30 6.88 -1.87
CA ASN A 19 3.81 7.70 -2.97
C ASN A 19 2.69 8.48 -3.72
N GLY A 20 1.67 8.95 -3.00
CA GLY A 20 0.53 9.69 -3.56
C GLY A 20 -0.48 8.83 -4.32
N GLN A 21 -0.36 7.50 -4.32
CA GLN A 21 -1.22 6.58 -5.06
C GLN A 21 -2.19 5.82 -4.16
N PHE A 22 -3.43 5.69 -4.64
CA PHE A 22 -4.47 4.83 -4.07
C PHE A 22 -5.19 4.04 -5.18
N PRO A 23 -5.20 2.69 -5.14
CA PRO A 23 -4.41 1.82 -4.27
C PRO A 23 -2.89 2.10 -4.38
N GLY A 24 -2.10 1.63 -3.42
CA GLY A 24 -0.65 1.77 -3.48
C GLY A 24 -0.05 1.08 -4.72
N PRO A 25 1.24 1.34 -5.03
CA PRO A 25 1.89 0.75 -6.19
C PRO A 25 1.90 -0.78 -6.10
N THR A 26 1.70 -1.43 -7.24
CA THR A 26 1.81 -2.89 -7.36
C THR A 26 3.27 -3.28 -7.44
N LEU A 27 3.70 -4.24 -6.62
CA LEU A 27 5.02 -4.84 -6.78
C LEU A 27 4.92 -6.17 -7.49
N TYR A 28 5.76 -6.32 -8.51
CA TYR A 28 5.90 -7.53 -9.31
C TYR A 28 7.18 -8.23 -8.88
N VAL A 29 7.06 -9.45 -8.38
CA VAL A 29 8.20 -10.27 -7.98
C VAL A 29 8.01 -11.70 -8.47
N ASN A 30 9.12 -12.38 -8.71
CA ASN A 30 9.11 -13.78 -9.06
C ASN A 30 9.42 -14.64 -7.85
N LYS A 31 9.04 -15.92 -7.94
CA LYS A 31 9.37 -16.90 -6.90
C LYS A 31 10.90 -17.00 -6.78
N GLY A 32 11.41 -16.75 -5.58
CA GLY A 32 12.85 -16.78 -5.26
C GLY A 32 13.50 -15.40 -5.19
N ASP A 33 12.79 -14.34 -5.58
CA ASP A 33 13.30 -12.97 -5.45
C ASP A 33 13.33 -12.53 -3.99
N THR A 34 14.32 -11.68 -3.64
CA THR A 34 14.36 -10.96 -2.37
C THR A 34 14.06 -9.50 -2.62
N LEU A 35 13.05 -8.97 -1.95
CA LEU A 35 12.60 -7.60 -2.10
C LEU A 35 13.04 -6.76 -0.88
N VAL A 36 13.69 -5.62 -1.13
CA VAL A 36 14.05 -4.65 -0.10
C VAL A 36 13.17 -3.42 -0.28
N ILE A 37 12.35 -3.09 0.72
CA ILE A 37 11.46 -1.93 0.71
C ILE A 37 11.93 -0.94 1.76
N ASN A 38 12.34 0.25 1.31
CA ASN A 38 12.63 1.36 2.19
C ASN A 38 11.36 2.20 2.39
N ALA A 39 10.77 2.10 3.57
CA ALA A 39 9.56 2.83 3.91
C ALA A 39 9.92 4.14 4.63
N TYR A 40 9.45 5.27 4.08
CA TYR A 40 9.58 6.58 4.71
C TYR A 40 8.20 7.05 5.15
N ASN A 41 7.94 6.99 6.45
CA ASN A 41 6.67 7.45 6.99
C ASN A 41 6.61 8.98 7.01
N GLN A 42 5.73 9.55 6.18
CA GLN A 42 5.46 10.99 6.12
C GLN A 42 4.09 11.35 6.72
N ALA A 43 3.40 10.38 7.33
CA ALA A 43 2.13 10.57 8.02
C ALA A 43 2.35 11.24 9.39
N PRO A 44 1.32 11.92 9.93
CA PRO A 44 1.41 12.56 11.24
C PRO A 44 1.35 11.57 12.42
N TYR A 45 1.23 10.26 12.16
CA TYR A 45 1.16 9.20 13.17
C TYR A 45 2.00 7.99 12.77
N PRO A 46 2.35 7.12 13.72
CA PRO A 46 3.03 5.86 13.43
C PRO A 46 2.19 4.98 12.51
N VAL A 47 2.83 4.37 11.50
CA VAL A 47 2.19 3.49 10.53
C VAL A 47 3.03 2.24 10.36
N THR A 48 2.36 1.09 10.26
CA THR A 48 2.96 -0.19 9.89
C THR A 48 2.50 -0.57 8.48
N ILE A 49 3.32 -1.32 7.75
CA ILE A 49 2.97 -1.88 6.45
C ILE A 49 2.78 -3.38 6.65
N HIS A 50 1.63 -3.91 6.21
CA HIS A 50 1.35 -5.33 6.23
C HIS A 50 1.23 -5.87 4.80
N TRP A 51 1.85 -7.01 4.55
CA TRP A 51 1.75 -7.77 3.32
C TRP A 51 0.68 -8.84 3.47
N TYR A 52 -0.38 -8.73 2.67
CA TYR A 52 -1.33 -9.80 2.48
C TYR A 52 -0.94 -10.60 1.24
N GLN A 53 -0.68 -11.90 1.41
CA GLN A 53 -0.36 -12.78 0.30
C GLN A 53 -1.66 -13.31 -0.32
N SER A 54 -2.10 -12.69 -1.40
CA SER A 54 -3.16 -13.26 -2.25
C SER A 54 -2.51 -14.28 -3.20
N MET A 55 -2.73 -15.57 -2.95
CA MET A 55 -2.23 -16.63 -3.83
C MET A 55 -3.14 -16.74 -5.07
N THR A 56 -2.95 -15.84 -6.03
CA THR A 56 -3.60 -15.94 -7.35
C THR A 56 -2.61 -16.59 -8.33
N LEU A 57 -3.05 -17.68 -8.98
CA LEU A 57 -2.26 -18.52 -9.88
C LEU A 57 -1.89 -17.76 -11.16
N LEU A 58 -0.71 -17.14 -11.20
CA LEU A 58 0.00 -16.68 -12.41
C LEU A 58 1.50 -16.74 -12.10
N LEU A 59 2.33 -16.99 -13.12
CA LEU A 59 3.80 -17.17 -13.04
C LEU A 59 4.56 -15.95 -12.47
N ILE A 60 3.85 -14.86 -12.19
CA ILE A 60 4.35 -13.62 -11.58
C ILE A 60 3.51 -13.39 -10.32
N GLN A 61 4.15 -13.34 -9.15
CA GLN A 61 3.44 -13.00 -7.92
C GLN A 61 3.28 -11.49 -7.85
N THR A 62 2.04 -11.02 -8.01
CA THR A 62 1.68 -9.63 -7.79
C THR A 62 1.29 -9.44 -6.33
N PHE A 63 1.99 -8.55 -5.62
CA PHE A 63 1.62 -8.16 -4.27
C PHE A 63 1.00 -6.76 -4.30
N GLN A 64 -0.20 -6.66 -3.73
CA GLN A 64 -0.86 -5.38 -3.49
C GLN A 64 -0.57 -4.93 -2.07
N PHE A 65 -0.08 -3.70 -1.91
CA PHE A 65 0.03 -3.05 -0.61
C PHE A 65 -1.33 -2.47 -0.27
N GLN A 66 -2.08 -3.17 0.57
CA GLN A 66 -3.13 -2.48 1.30
C GLN A 66 -2.48 -1.90 2.54
N VAL A 67 -2.37 -0.57 2.58
CA VAL A 67 -2.15 0.16 3.83
C VAL A 67 -3.43 -0.02 4.64
N TYR A 68 -3.61 -1.22 5.20
CA TYR A 68 -4.48 -1.34 6.35
C TYR A 68 -3.77 -0.58 7.45
N LEU A 69 -4.44 0.46 7.93
CA LEU A 69 -4.15 1.06 9.22
C LEU A 69 -4.36 -0.03 10.28
N LEU A 70 -3.42 -0.95 10.42
CA LEU A 70 -3.39 -1.87 11.54
C LEU A 70 -2.80 -1.06 12.70
N LEU A 71 -3.70 -0.37 13.42
CA LEU A 71 -3.45 0.06 14.78
C LEU A 71 -2.92 -1.16 15.54
N VAL A 72 -1.65 -1.12 15.91
CA VAL A 72 -1.18 -1.87 17.08
C VAL A 72 -1.21 -0.90 18.24
#